data_AF-A0A439Q3E9-F1
#
_entry.id   AF-A0A439Q3E9-F1
#
_cell.length_a   1.000
_cell.length_b   1.000
_cell.length_c   1.000
_cell.angle_alpha   90.00
_cell.angle_beta   90.00
_cell.angle_gamma   90.00
#
_symmetry.space_group_name_H-M   'P 1'
#
loop_
_entity.id
_entity.type
_entity.pdbx_description
1 polymer ?
#
loop_
_entity_poly.entity_id
_entity_poly.type
_entity_poly.pdbx_seq_one_letter_code
_entity_poly.pdbx_strand_id
1 'polypeptide(L)'
;MQATFESILPIFLLILCGNILRCVDVIDPAGWHGIDQLGYWFFYPTLILVTIVNADFTGLQLDAMMLALAITVPLMFVFVLSLWPFLRKAGLAGAAEFSSIFQTSIRWNGFMALAIAQKLFPPAGMAVVALVMAIVILPINLVTVFVVTRFADRTANWPTLIRRMATNPMVIAAAGGLLLRALPFELFAPVNKT
;
A
#
# COMPACT_ATOMS: atom_id res chain seq x y z
N MET A 1 8.44 -20.12 13.02
CA MET A 1 9.28 -19.01 13.52
C MET A 1 10.49 -18.76 12.62
N GLN A 2 11.28 -19.80 12.27
CA GLN A 2 12.45 -19.66 11.39
C GLN A 2 12.12 -19.10 9.99
N ALA A 3 11.09 -19.62 9.31
CA ALA A 3 10.71 -19.15 7.98
C ALA A 3 10.32 -17.65 7.95
N THR A 4 9.66 -17.16 9.00
CA THR A 4 9.30 -15.73 9.14
C THR A 4 10.56 -14.88 9.30
N PHE A 5 11.48 -15.27 10.18
CA PHE A 5 12.75 -14.57 10.38
C PHE A 5 13.54 -14.48 9.08
N GLU A 6 13.71 -15.60 8.38
CA GLU A 6 14.46 -15.63 7.13
C GLU A 6 13.74 -14.92 5.96
N SER A 7 12.42 -14.70 6.01
CA SER A 7 11.70 -13.90 5.01
C SER A 7 11.95 -12.39 5.20
N ILE A 8 12.08 -11.97 6.46
CA ILE A 8 12.23 -10.56 6.84
C ILE A 8 13.69 -10.13 6.79
N LEU A 9 14.61 -11.06 7.06
CA LEU A 9 16.05 -10.79 7.13
C LEU A 9 16.60 -10.03 5.91
N PRO A 10 16.29 -10.39 4.65
CA PRO A 10 16.80 -9.65 3.48
C PRO A 10 16.32 -8.19 3.46
N ILE A 11 15.05 -7.95 3.79
CA ILE A 11 14.46 -6.61 3.85
C ILE A 11 15.16 -5.79 4.94
N PHE A 12 15.36 -6.40 6.12
CA PHE A 12 16.04 -5.76 7.24
C PHE A 12 17.50 -5.41 6.92
N LEU A 13 18.23 -6.32 6.29
CA LEU A 13 19.61 -6.09 5.85
C LEU A 13 19.69 -4.96 4.82
N LEU A 14 18.74 -4.90 3.89
CA LEU A 14 18.68 -3.83 2.88
C LEU A 14 18.43 -2.45 3.53
N ILE A 15 17.54 -2.38 4.52
CA ILE A 15 17.32 -1.16 5.32
C ILE A 15 18.59 -0.76 6.08
N LEU A 16 19.27 -1.73 6.70
CA LEU A 16 20.51 -1.49 7.44
C LEU A 16 21.63 -1.00 6.52
N CYS A 17 21.78 -1.58 5.33
CA CYS A 17 22.69 -1.09 4.30
C CYS A 17 22.36 0.34 3.88
N GLY A 18 21.09 0.65 3.63
CA GLY A 18 20.67 2.03 3.32
C GLY A 18 21.01 3.02 4.44
N ASN A 19 20.83 2.62 5.69
CA ASN A 19 21.20 3.43 6.85
C ASN A 19 22.72 3.61 6.95
N ILE A 20 23.51 2.56 6.72
CA ILE A 20 24.98 2.66 6.69
C ILE A 20 25.41 3.63 5.59
N LEU A 21 24.89 3.48 4.36
CA LEU A 21 25.18 4.38 3.24
C LEU A 21 24.87 5.85 3.55
N ARG A 22 23.81 6.09 4.33
CA ARG A 22 23.46 7.42 4.82
C ARG A 22 24.44 7.92 5.88
N CYS A 23 24.88 7.06 6.80
CA CYS A 23 25.83 7.44 7.85
C CYS A 23 27.25 7.69 7.32
N VAL A 24 27.64 7.06 6.21
CA VAL A 24 28.96 7.27 5.59
C VAL A 24 28.96 8.39 4.54
N ASP A 25 27.87 9.15 4.42
CA ASP A 25 27.71 10.28 3.48
C ASP A 25 28.11 9.96 2.03
N VAL A 26 27.90 8.71 1.59
CA VAL A 26 28.20 8.29 0.20
C VAL A 26 27.26 8.94 -0.81
N ILE A 27 26.03 9.24 -0.39
CA ILE A 27 25.00 9.86 -1.21
C ILE A 27 24.58 11.17 -0.54
N ASP A 28 24.67 12.27 -1.30
CA ASP A 28 24.24 13.60 -0.87
C ASP A 28 22.73 13.61 -0.50
N PRO A 29 22.28 14.45 0.45
CA PRO A 29 20.86 14.55 0.81
C PRO A 29 19.91 14.79 -0.37
N ALA A 30 20.34 15.53 -1.40
CA ALA A 30 19.54 15.70 -2.61
C ALA A 30 19.40 14.39 -3.42
N GLY A 31 20.45 13.56 -3.42
CA GLY A 31 20.43 12.22 -4.02
C GLY A 31 19.42 11.30 -3.35
N TRP A 32 19.36 11.30 -2.02
CA TRP A 32 18.34 10.55 -1.26
C TRP A 32 16.92 10.97 -1.64
N HIS A 33 16.67 12.27 -1.77
CA HIS A 33 15.36 12.76 -2.19
C HIS A 33 14.99 12.28 -3.60
N GLY A 34 15.95 12.25 -4.53
CA GLY A 34 15.75 11.70 -5.87
C GLY A 34 15.39 10.20 -5.84
N ILE A 35 16.08 9.41 -5.02
CA ILE A 35 15.78 7.97 -4.84
C ILE A 35 14.37 7.78 -4.27
N ASP A 36 13.97 8.57 -3.28
CA ASP A 36 12.63 8.52 -2.70
C ASP A 36 11.55 8.85 -3.74
N GLN A 37 11.78 9.87 -4.57
CA GLN A 37 10.86 10.23 -5.66
C GLN A 37 10.74 9.11 -6.70
N LEU A 38 11.87 8.50 -7.12
CA LEU A 38 11.85 7.36 -8.04
C LEU A 38 11.11 6.16 -7.44
N GLY A 39 11.33 5.90 -6.16
CA GLY A 39 10.59 4.90 -5.40
C GLY A 39 9.08 5.14 -5.48
N TYR A 40 8.65 6.35 -5.15
CA TYR A 40 7.24 6.72 -5.10
C TYR A 40 6.56 6.75 -6.47
N TRP A 41 7.21 7.34 -7.48
CA TRP A 41 6.61 7.57 -8.80
C TRP A 41 6.75 6.41 -9.77
N PHE A 42 7.76 5.56 -9.61
CA PHE A 42 8.06 4.50 -10.57
C PHE A 42 8.11 3.11 -9.91
N PHE A 43 9.03 2.86 -8.98
CA PHE A 43 9.27 1.49 -8.49
C PHE A 43 8.06 0.89 -7.76
N TYR A 44 7.42 1.63 -6.86
CA TYR A 44 6.23 1.15 -6.14
C TYR A 44 5.05 0.91 -7.08
N PRO A 45 4.66 1.87 -7.94
CA PRO A 45 3.64 1.67 -8.96
C PRO A 45 3.89 0.44 -9.84
N THR A 46 5.10 0.29 -10.36
CA THR A 46 5.46 -0.86 -11.20
C THR A 46 5.36 -2.16 -10.43
N LEU A 47 5.83 -2.22 -9.18
CA LEU A 47 5.71 -3.41 -8.35
C LEU A 47 4.24 -3.80 -8.14
N ILE A 48 3.37 -2.85 -7.83
CA ILE A 48 1.93 -3.10 -7.64
C ILE A 48 1.32 -3.65 -8.93
N LEU A 49 1.60 -3.02 -10.07
CA LEU A 49 1.10 -3.45 -11.37
C LEU A 49 1.54 -4.87 -11.70
N VAL A 50 2.85 -5.16 -11.64
CA VAL A 50 3.42 -6.48 -11.93
C VAL A 50 2.85 -7.54 -10.98
N THR A 51 2.71 -7.21 -9.70
CA THR A 51 2.15 -8.14 -8.70
C THR A 51 0.68 -8.48 -9.00
N ILE A 52 -0.13 -7.49 -9.40
CA ILE A 52 -1.56 -7.71 -9.73
C ILE A 52 -1.71 -8.48 -11.05
N VAL A 53 -0.90 -8.17 -12.05
CA VAL A 53 -0.93 -8.83 -13.36
C VAL A 53 -0.53 -10.30 -13.24
N ASN A 54 0.61 -10.59 -12.61
CA ASN A 54 1.18 -11.95 -12.58
C ASN A 54 0.54 -12.87 -11.53
N ALA A 55 -0.38 -12.36 -10.72
CA ALA A 55 -1.03 -13.17 -9.70
C ALA A 55 -1.85 -14.31 -10.33
N ASP A 56 -1.64 -15.55 -9.91
CA ASP A 56 -2.49 -16.67 -10.31
C ASP A 56 -3.62 -16.87 -9.29
N PHE A 57 -4.84 -16.51 -9.67
CA PHE A 57 -6.01 -16.66 -8.80
C PHE A 57 -6.68 -18.04 -8.91
N THR A 58 -6.13 -18.94 -9.73
CA THR A 58 -6.68 -20.28 -9.94
C THR A 58 -6.62 -21.07 -8.64
N GLY A 59 -7.76 -21.62 -8.21
CA GLY A 59 -7.85 -22.42 -6.99
C GLY A 59 -7.98 -21.62 -5.68
N LEU A 60 -8.07 -20.29 -5.74
CA LEU A 60 -8.40 -19.46 -4.56
C LEU A 60 -9.91 -19.30 -4.40
N GLN A 61 -10.39 -19.32 -3.15
CA GLN A 61 -11.76 -18.93 -2.78
C GLN A 61 -11.88 -17.40 -2.80
N LEU A 62 -11.90 -16.84 -4.01
CA LEU A 62 -11.94 -15.39 -4.24
C LEU A 62 -13.15 -14.74 -3.59
N ASP A 63 -14.29 -15.41 -3.62
CA ASP A 63 -15.54 -14.98 -2.98
C ASP A 63 -15.40 -14.79 -1.47
N ALA A 64 -14.87 -15.79 -0.78
CA ALA A 64 -14.64 -15.74 0.67
C ALA A 64 -13.61 -14.65 1.04
N MET A 65 -12.54 -14.54 0.25
CA MET A 65 -11.51 -13.51 0.46
C MET A 65 -12.03 -12.10 0.22
N MET A 66 -12.76 -11.88 -0.88
CA MET A 66 -13.39 -10.59 -1.18
C MET A 66 -14.37 -10.18 -0.10
N LEU A 67 -15.20 -11.11 0.38
CA LEU A 67 -16.15 -10.85 1.47
C LEU A 67 -15.42 -10.51 2.77
N ALA A 68 -14.39 -11.27 3.13
CA ALA A 68 -13.58 -11.00 4.32
C ALA A 68 -12.93 -9.61 4.24
N LEU A 69 -12.34 -9.23 3.10
CA LEU A 69 -11.75 -7.90 2.91
C LEU A 69 -12.80 -6.79 2.90
N ALA A 70 -13.94 -7.01 2.25
CA ALA A 70 -15.05 -6.06 2.19
C ALA A 70 -15.68 -5.78 3.55
N ILE A 71 -15.58 -6.71 4.51
CA ILE A 71 -16.04 -6.50 5.89
C ILE A 71 -14.93 -5.90 6.76
N THR A 72 -13.75 -6.51 6.75
CA THR A 72 -12.65 -6.14 7.67
C THR A 72 -12.09 -4.74 7.41
N VAL A 73 -11.96 -4.33 6.15
CA VAL A 73 -11.37 -3.02 5.80
C VAL A 73 -12.30 -1.87 6.24
N PRO A 74 -13.61 -1.86 5.91
CA PRO A 74 -14.51 -0.84 6.44
C PRO A 74 -14.66 -0.91 7.96
N LEU A 75 -14.68 -2.11 8.55
CA LEU A 75 -14.75 -2.24 10.00
C LEU A 75 -13.55 -1.58 10.68
N MET A 76 -12.34 -1.77 10.14
CA MET A 76 -11.14 -1.08 10.61
C MET A 76 -11.27 0.44 10.48
N PHE A 77 -11.78 0.95 9.35
CA PHE A 77 -12.01 2.40 9.17
C PHE A 77 -12.99 2.95 10.19
N VAL A 78 -14.14 2.28 10.38
CA VAL A 78 -15.16 2.68 11.35
C VAL A 78 -14.59 2.65 12.76
N PHE A 79 -13.85 1.60 13.12
CA PHE A 79 -13.21 1.48 14.43
C PHE A 79 -12.28 2.66 14.70
N VAL A 80 -11.31 2.93 13.82
CA VAL A 80 -10.37 4.04 14.02
C VAL A 80 -11.08 5.40 14.02
N LEU A 81 -12.07 5.62 13.14
CA LEU A 81 -12.87 6.86 13.13
C LEU A 81 -13.70 7.04 14.41
N SER A 82 -14.21 5.96 14.99
CA SER A 82 -14.98 6.00 16.24
C SER A 82 -14.15 6.42 17.45
N LEU A 83 -12.82 6.32 17.38
CA LEU A 83 -11.91 6.80 18.42
C LEU A 83 -11.79 8.32 18.45
N TRP A 84 -12.11 9.02 17.35
CA TRP A 84 -12.02 10.48 17.26
C TRP A 84 -12.73 11.22 18.41
N PRO A 85 -14.02 10.99 18.71
CA PRO A 85 -14.70 11.71 19.78
C PRO A 85 -14.07 11.46 21.16
N PHE A 86 -13.52 10.26 21.40
CA PHE A 86 -12.86 9.93 22.67
C PHE A 86 -11.51 10.65 22.78
N LEU A 87 -10.67 10.57 21.74
CA LEU A 87 -9.38 11.25 21.70
C LEU A 87 -9.52 12.77 21.82
N ARG A 88 -10.53 13.34 21.16
CA ARG A 88 -10.84 14.77 21.26
C ARG A 88 -11.33 15.17 22.65
N LYS A 89 -12.23 14.40 23.26
CA LYS A 89 -12.76 14.68 24.62
C LYS A 89 -11.67 14.58 25.69
N ALA A 90 -10.75 13.64 25.53
CA ALA A 90 -9.61 13.45 26.43
C ALA A 90 -8.49 14.48 26.22
N GLY A 91 -8.57 15.36 25.21
CA GLY A 91 -7.52 16.32 24.89
C GLY A 91 -6.23 15.70 24.36
N LEU A 92 -6.29 14.44 23.91
CA LEU A 92 -5.12 13.66 23.47
C LEU A 92 -4.72 13.91 22.01
N ALA A 93 -5.66 14.40 21.18
CA ALA A 93 -5.38 14.70 19.79
C ALA A 93 -6.25 15.84 19.24
N GLY A 94 -5.61 16.80 18.57
CA GLY A 94 -6.26 17.77 17.70
C GLY A 94 -6.75 17.15 16.38
N ALA A 95 -7.48 17.93 15.57
CA ALA A 95 -7.99 17.43 14.28
C ALA A 95 -6.84 17.05 13.32
N ALA A 96 -5.83 17.90 13.19
CA ALA A 96 -4.68 17.60 12.33
C ALA A 96 -3.91 16.35 12.80
N GLU A 97 -3.69 16.21 14.11
CA GLU A 97 -3.02 15.04 14.70
C GLU A 97 -3.81 13.75 14.47
N PHE A 98 -5.14 13.81 14.58
CA PHE A 98 -5.99 12.65 14.30
C PHE A 98 -5.88 12.19 12.85
N SER A 99 -5.67 13.09 11.90
CA SER A 99 -5.42 12.69 10.51
C SER A 99 -4.16 11.84 10.37
N SER A 100 -3.11 12.14 11.14
CA SER A 100 -1.88 11.34 11.19
C SER A 100 -2.10 10.02 11.91
N ILE A 101 -2.80 10.03 13.05
CA ILE A 101 -3.16 8.80 13.79
C ILE A 101 -3.93 7.85 12.86
N PHE A 102 -4.99 8.34 12.21
CA PHE A 102 -5.79 7.55 11.29
C PHE A 102 -4.93 6.93 10.18
N GLN A 103 -4.13 7.74 9.49
CA GLN A 103 -3.24 7.27 8.42
C GLN A 103 -2.25 6.21 8.89
N THR A 104 -1.65 6.38 10.06
CA THR A 104 -0.70 5.42 10.61
C THR A 104 -1.36 4.12 11.05
N SER A 105 -2.57 4.18 11.62
CA SER A 105 -3.30 2.99 12.08
C SER A 105 -3.80 2.10 10.96
N ILE A 106 -4.17 2.67 9.81
CA ILE A 106 -4.69 1.90 8.67
C ILE A 106 -3.60 1.49 7.69
N ARG A 107 -2.35 1.93 7.89
CA ARG A 107 -1.24 1.62 6.99
C ARG A 107 -0.85 0.16 7.12
N TRP A 108 -0.99 -0.57 6.02
CA TRP A 108 -0.52 -1.94 5.91
C TRP A 108 0.83 -2.01 5.18
N ASN A 109 1.63 -3.05 5.46
CA ASN A 109 2.95 -3.23 4.85
C ASN A 109 2.93 -4.36 3.80
N GLY A 110 2.70 -3.97 2.54
CA GLY A 110 2.60 -4.90 1.42
C GLY A 110 3.90 -5.64 1.10
N PHE A 111 5.09 -5.04 1.31
CA PHE A 111 6.38 -5.71 1.06
C PHE A 111 6.63 -6.87 1.99
N MET A 112 6.41 -6.62 3.28
CA MET A 112 6.57 -7.66 4.31
C MET A 112 5.55 -8.77 4.08
N ALA A 113 4.30 -8.41 3.76
CA ALA A 113 3.27 -9.39 3.41
C ALA A 113 3.69 -10.24 2.20
N LEU A 114 4.18 -9.60 1.13
CA LEU A 114 4.60 -10.28 -0.10
C LEU A 114 5.79 -11.22 0.16
N ALA A 115 6.84 -10.76 0.82
CA ALA A 115 8.02 -11.57 1.10
C ALA A 115 7.72 -12.77 1.99
N ILE A 116 6.90 -12.58 3.03
CA ILE A 116 6.48 -13.65 3.93
C ILE A 116 5.59 -14.65 3.20
N ALA A 117 4.59 -14.17 2.44
CA ALA A 117 3.65 -15.03 1.74
C ALA A 117 4.31 -15.84 0.62
N GLN A 118 5.24 -15.23 -0.14
CA GLN A 118 6.02 -15.91 -1.17
C GLN A 118 6.90 -17.02 -0.57
N LYS A 119 7.46 -16.82 0.63
CA LYS A 119 8.30 -17.84 1.26
C LYS A 119 7.51 -18.96 1.93
N LEU A 120 6.41 -18.63 2.60
CA LEU A 120 5.61 -19.61 3.35
C LEU A 120 4.65 -20.41 2.46
N PHE A 121 4.13 -19.81 1.39
CA PHE A 121 3.09 -20.42 0.55
C PHE A 121 3.32 -20.23 -0.96
N PRO A 122 4.49 -20.54 -1.54
CA PRO A 122 4.65 -20.44 -3.00
C PRO A 122 3.82 -21.53 -3.72
N PRO A 123 3.03 -21.23 -4.79
CA PRO A 123 2.77 -19.94 -5.48
C PRO A 123 1.53 -19.16 -4.97
N ALA A 124 0.64 -19.80 -4.22
CA ALA A 124 -0.65 -19.24 -3.81
C ALA A 124 -0.53 -17.95 -2.94
N GLY A 125 0.54 -17.82 -2.16
CA GLY A 125 0.80 -16.69 -1.28
C GLY A 125 1.02 -15.38 -2.03
N MET A 126 1.70 -15.43 -3.20
CA MET A 126 1.87 -14.24 -4.05
C MET A 126 0.51 -13.75 -4.55
N ALA A 127 -0.34 -14.67 -5.01
CA ALA A 127 -1.65 -14.34 -5.53
C ALA A 127 -2.58 -13.77 -4.45
N VAL A 128 -2.56 -14.34 -3.25
CA VAL A 128 -3.31 -13.81 -2.10
C VAL A 128 -2.90 -12.36 -1.80
N VAL A 129 -1.59 -12.09 -1.71
CA VAL A 129 -1.10 -10.73 -1.42
C VAL A 129 -1.43 -9.78 -2.56
N ALA A 130 -1.33 -10.21 -3.81
CA ALA A 130 -1.70 -9.41 -4.97
C ALA A 130 -3.19 -9.02 -4.98
N LEU A 131 -4.06 -9.96 -4.62
CA LEU A 131 -5.50 -9.69 -4.48
C LEU A 131 -5.76 -8.67 -3.39
N VAL A 132 -5.12 -8.85 -2.22
CA VAL A 132 -5.18 -7.88 -1.12
C VAL A 132 -4.66 -6.52 -1.59
N MET A 133 -3.54 -6.45 -2.31
CA MET A 133 -3.02 -5.21 -2.89
C MET A 133 -4.05 -4.52 -3.77
N ALA A 134 -4.63 -5.25 -4.74
CA ALA A 134 -5.62 -4.69 -5.66
C ALA A 134 -6.85 -4.13 -4.93
N ILE A 135 -7.36 -4.85 -3.93
CA ILE A 135 -8.60 -4.51 -3.24
C ILE A 135 -8.38 -3.45 -2.16
N VAL A 136 -7.25 -3.47 -1.46
CA VAL A 136 -7.03 -2.67 -0.25
C VAL A 136 -6.32 -1.35 -0.53
N ILE A 137 -5.43 -1.29 -1.54
CA ILE A 137 -4.64 -0.07 -1.85
C ILE A 137 -5.56 1.10 -2.21
N LEU A 138 -6.58 0.88 -3.05
CA LEU A 138 -7.50 1.93 -3.48
C LEU A 138 -8.30 2.49 -2.30
N PRO A 139 -9.10 1.69 -1.56
CA PRO A 139 -9.89 2.19 -0.44
C PRO A 139 -9.05 2.90 0.63
N ILE A 140 -7.90 2.34 1.00
CA ILE A 140 -7.01 2.97 1.99
C ILE A 140 -6.54 4.33 1.52
N ASN A 141 -6.07 4.45 0.27
CA ASN A 141 -5.62 5.73 -0.27
C ASN A 141 -6.76 6.74 -0.36
N LEU A 142 -7.95 6.33 -0.82
CA LEU A 142 -9.12 7.20 -0.92
C LEU A 142 -9.54 7.73 0.46
N VAL A 143 -9.69 6.85 1.45
CA VAL A 143 -10.13 7.23 2.81
C VAL A 143 -9.05 8.05 3.52
N THR A 144 -7.77 7.73 3.30
CA THR A 144 -6.64 8.52 3.81
C THR A 144 -6.70 9.96 3.32
N VAL A 145 -6.78 10.17 2.00
CA VAL A 145 -6.82 11.53 1.44
C VAL A 145 -8.07 12.26 1.93
N PHE A 146 -9.23 11.57 2.01
CA PHE A 146 -10.45 12.14 2.56
C PHE A 146 -10.29 12.60 4.02
N VAL A 147 -9.72 11.77 4.89
CA VAL A 147 -9.50 12.10 6.30
C VAL A 147 -8.49 13.25 6.45
N VAL A 148 -7.39 13.24 5.69
CA VAL A 148 -6.42 14.36 5.69
C VAL A 148 -7.09 15.66 5.30
N THR A 149 -7.82 15.67 4.19
CA THR A 149 -8.60 16.82 3.74
C THR A 149 -9.60 17.27 4.81
N ARG A 150 -10.31 16.35 5.45
CA ARG A 150 -11.37 16.71 6.40
C ARG A 150 -10.84 17.20 7.76
N PHE A 151 -9.71 16.67 8.22
CA PHE A 151 -9.20 16.84 9.58
C PHE A 151 -7.94 17.70 9.67
N ALA A 152 -7.06 17.69 8.67
CA ALA A 152 -5.86 18.53 8.62
C ALA A 152 -6.05 19.81 7.81
N ASP A 153 -6.82 19.77 6.72
CA ASP A 153 -6.84 20.86 5.72
C ASP A 153 -8.25 21.44 5.51
N ARG A 154 -8.68 22.35 6.41
CA ARG A 154 -10.07 22.88 6.45
C ARG A 154 -10.53 23.65 5.19
N THR A 155 -9.62 23.97 4.27
CA THR A 155 -9.87 24.70 3.02
C THR A 155 -9.94 23.79 1.78
N ALA A 156 -9.82 22.48 1.94
CA ALA A 156 -9.72 21.57 0.80
C ALA A 156 -11.08 21.34 0.11
N ASN A 157 -11.15 21.77 -1.16
CA ASN A 157 -12.32 21.62 -2.03
C ASN A 157 -12.41 20.20 -2.64
N TRP A 158 -13.62 19.68 -2.85
CA TRP A 158 -13.89 18.39 -3.50
C TRP A 158 -13.15 18.17 -4.84
N PRO A 159 -13.06 19.16 -5.76
CA PRO A 159 -12.26 19.04 -6.99
C PRO A 159 -10.78 18.77 -6.73
N THR A 160 -10.20 19.40 -5.71
CA THR A 160 -8.79 19.20 -5.33
C THR A 160 -8.57 17.78 -4.82
N LEU A 161 -9.52 17.25 -4.06
CA LEU A 161 -9.51 15.86 -3.59
C LEU A 161 -9.51 14.88 -4.77
N ILE A 162 -10.47 15.03 -5.69
CA ILE A 162 -10.59 14.16 -6.86
C ILE A 162 -9.32 14.21 -7.72
N ARG A 163 -8.78 15.41 -7.94
CA ARG A 163 -7.52 15.58 -8.67
C ARG A 163 -6.36 14.87 -7.98
N ARG A 164 -6.18 15.05 -6.67
CA ARG A 164 -5.10 14.39 -5.91
C ARG A 164 -5.22 12.86 -5.95
N MET A 165 -6.44 12.34 -5.91
CA MET A 165 -6.70 10.90 -6.04
C MET A 165 -6.37 10.40 -7.45
N ALA A 166 -6.80 11.12 -8.48
CA ALA A 166 -6.56 10.76 -9.88
C ALA A 166 -5.08 10.84 -10.27
N THR A 167 -4.29 11.73 -9.65
CA THR A 167 -2.85 11.84 -9.89
C THR A 167 -2.00 10.95 -8.99
N ASN A 168 -2.60 10.15 -8.10
CA ASN A 168 -1.84 9.29 -7.19
C ASN A 168 -1.28 8.08 -7.97
N PRO A 169 0.05 7.93 -8.08
CA PRO A 169 0.66 6.91 -8.90
C PRO A 169 0.34 5.48 -8.43
N MET A 170 0.09 5.28 -7.13
CA MET A 170 -0.33 3.98 -6.59
C MET A 170 -1.75 3.61 -7.01
N VAL A 171 -2.66 4.60 -7.05
CA VAL A 171 -4.03 4.41 -7.51
C VAL A 171 -4.04 4.11 -9.01
N ILE A 172 -3.26 4.87 -9.80
CA ILE A 172 -3.11 4.65 -11.24
C ILE A 172 -2.56 3.24 -11.51
N ALA A 173 -1.52 2.81 -10.80
CA ALA A 173 -0.94 1.48 -10.99
C ALA A 173 -1.90 0.34 -10.63
N ALA A 174 -2.58 0.45 -9.48
CA ALA A 174 -3.53 -0.58 -9.06
C ALA A 174 -4.74 -0.66 -10.01
N ALA A 175 -5.30 0.49 -10.41
CA ALA A 175 -6.39 0.54 -11.38
C ALA A 175 -5.93 0.04 -12.77
N GLY A 176 -4.75 0.46 -13.23
CA GLY A 176 -4.16 0.01 -14.48
C GLY A 176 -3.88 -1.50 -14.50
N GLY A 177 -3.33 -2.06 -13.41
CA GLY A 177 -3.12 -3.50 -13.28
C GLY A 177 -4.43 -4.30 -13.32
N LEU A 178 -5.47 -3.81 -12.65
CA LEU A 178 -6.80 -4.44 -12.68
C LEU A 178 -7.45 -4.38 -14.08
N LEU A 179 -7.35 -3.22 -14.75
CA LEU A 179 -7.86 -3.03 -16.11
C LEU A 179 -7.13 -3.90 -17.13
N LEU A 180 -5.80 -3.95 -17.07
CA LEU A 180 -4.99 -4.79 -17.96
C LEU A 180 -5.33 -6.26 -17.79
N ARG A 181 -5.60 -6.71 -16.57
CA ARG A 181 -6.02 -8.08 -16.30
C ARG A 181 -7.45 -8.38 -16.78
N ALA A 182 -8.34 -7.41 -16.72
CA ALA A 182 -9.73 -7.56 -17.19
C ALA A 182 -9.84 -7.59 -18.73
N LEU A 183 -8.84 -7.02 -19.42
CA LEU A 183 -8.78 -7.04 -20.87
C LEU A 183 -8.25 -8.41 -21.37
N PRO A 184 -8.79 -8.94 -22.49
CA PRO A 184 -8.36 -10.22 -23.08
C PRO A 184 -7.00 -10.16 -23.80
N PHE A 185 -6.27 -9.05 -23.71
CA PHE A 185 -4.98 -8.87 -24.37
C PHE A 185 -3.86 -9.39 -23.47
N GLU A 186 -3.20 -10.47 -23.90
CA GLU A 186 -1.99 -10.93 -23.22
C GLU A 186 -0.92 -9.83 -23.24
N LEU A 187 -0.40 -9.49 -22.05
CA LEU A 187 0.71 -8.57 -21.92
C LEU A 187 1.92 -9.07 -22.73
N PHE A 188 2.60 -8.13 -23.39
CA PHE A 188 3.77 -8.41 -24.23
C PHE A 188 4.76 -9.32 -23.47
N ALA A 189 5.14 -10.45 -24.08
CA ALA A 189 5.82 -11.59 -23.45
C ALA A 189 7.03 -11.29 -22.52
N PRO A 190 7.86 -10.25 -22.73
CA PRO A 190 8.94 -9.87 -21.80
C PRO A 190 8.46 -9.33 -20.45
N VAL A 191 7.23 -8.83 -20.36
CA VAL A 191 6.63 -8.27 -19.13
C VAL A 191 5.95 -9.37 -18.30
N ASN A 192 5.63 -10.50 -18.92
CA ASN A 192 4.88 -11.62 -18.33
C ASN A 192 5.78 -12.69 -17.67
N LYS A 193 7.11 -12.49 -17.68
CA LYS A 193 8.11 -13.39 -17.09
C LYS A 193 9.04 -12.61 -16.15
N THR A 194 8.54 -12.23 -14.99
CA THR A 194 9.33 -11.81 -13.82
C THR A 194 8.61 -12.27 -12.57
#